data_AF-A0AAD3HQP6-F1
#
_entry.id   AF-A0AAD3HQP6-F1
#
_cell.length_a   1.000
_cell.length_b   1.000
_cell.length_c   1.000
_cell.angle_alpha   90.00
_cell.angle_beta   90.00
_cell.angle_gamma   90.00
#
_symmetry.space_group_name_H-M   'P 1'
#
loop_
_entity.id
_entity.type
_entity.pdbx_description
1 polymer ?
#
loop_
_entity_poly.entity_id
_entity_poly.type
_entity_poly.pdbx_seq_one_letter_code
_entity_poly.pdbx_strand_id
1 'polypeptide(L)'
;PPSPPAPSPCNVCVTITINPPTDFSGNPYSFGPNVSCSALSSLITNGLTTTAADYGVVISTPFTMKSCSTAYDPIAQPRVTPTMQVCGGFYSAVESQKLQLDVGELLKGWVQFVVGSAQCPAYLDGYIVDGFVQPDDGSSCLVGEYVNSCSSKAFPLPPPPPSPPTAPATPPPPFSFVQTHICPQSNANVPYILSPIQVSKGRDLQGNAATVMCTSVVTQTCDPSASCCDMDFSKVELLLNTGCKGDLRRTTINGKDVSTSWQTYTGFTALKFTNLLTLLSNPTDATICWYIRNGACSTPSAFCYNGSCQADVFSSDNKCCPANLI
;
A
#
# COMPACT_ATOMS: atom_id res chain seq x y z
N PRO A 1 20.07 30.03 -32.26
CA PRO A 1 19.32 28.77 -32.06
C PRO A 1 17.83 29.05 -31.80
N PRO A 2 16.89 28.45 -32.54
CA PRO A 2 15.48 28.57 -32.20
C PRO A 2 15.22 27.90 -30.85
N SER A 3 14.41 28.55 -29.99
CA SER A 3 14.01 27.98 -28.70
C SER A 3 13.28 26.65 -28.91
N PRO A 4 13.53 25.63 -28.06
CA PRO A 4 12.77 24.39 -28.12
C PRO A 4 11.26 24.65 -28.04
N PRO A 5 10.41 23.88 -28.76
CA PRO A 5 8.97 23.96 -28.61
C PRO A 5 8.57 23.79 -27.15
N ALA A 6 7.64 24.62 -26.67
CA ALA A 6 7.12 24.50 -25.32
C ALA A 6 6.48 23.11 -25.12
N PRO A 7 6.68 22.45 -23.98
CA PRO A 7 6.05 21.16 -23.70
C PRO A 7 4.53 21.28 -23.70
N SER A 8 3.86 20.32 -24.36
CA SER A 8 2.39 20.23 -24.33
C SER A 8 1.93 19.73 -22.96
N PRO A 9 1.03 20.47 -22.27
CA PRO A 9 0.46 20.04 -21.00
C PRO A 9 -0.27 18.71 -21.14
N CYS A 10 -0.17 17.90 -20.09
CA CYS A 10 -0.76 16.57 -20.02
C CYS A 10 -1.95 16.59 -19.06
N ASN A 11 -3.14 16.80 -19.60
CA ASN A 11 -4.38 16.85 -18.82
C ASN A 11 -4.94 15.45 -18.58
N VAL A 12 -5.23 15.13 -17.33
CA VAL A 12 -5.74 13.83 -16.91
C VAL A 12 -6.92 13.98 -15.97
N CYS A 13 -7.83 13.01 -16.05
CA CYS A 13 -8.96 12.90 -15.14
C CYS A 13 -8.91 11.54 -14.43
N VAL A 14 -9.08 11.60 -13.12
CA VAL A 14 -9.39 10.45 -12.29
C VAL A 14 -10.91 10.32 -12.22
N THR A 15 -11.43 9.15 -12.57
CA THR A 15 -12.87 8.84 -12.53
C THR A 15 -13.08 7.64 -11.61
N ILE A 16 -13.95 7.78 -10.61
CA ILE A 16 -14.39 6.68 -9.75
C ILE A 16 -15.87 6.43 -10.00
N THR A 17 -16.23 5.19 -10.31
CA THR A 17 -17.59 4.76 -10.67
C THR A 17 -18.05 3.67 -9.73
N ILE A 18 -19.29 3.77 -9.24
CA ILE A 18 -19.92 2.74 -8.41
C ILE A 18 -20.99 2.05 -9.26
N ASN A 19 -20.81 0.76 -9.52
CA ASN A 19 -21.73 -0.06 -10.29
C ASN A 19 -22.53 -0.97 -9.35
N PRO A 20 -23.84 -0.75 -9.20
CA PRO A 20 -24.71 -1.67 -8.50
C PRO A 20 -24.86 -2.99 -9.26
N PRO A 21 -25.27 -4.08 -8.56
CA PRO A 21 -25.63 -5.35 -9.19
C PRO A 21 -26.61 -5.18 -10.36
N THR A 22 -26.58 -6.09 -11.34
CA THR A 22 -27.40 -5.98 -12.56
C THR A 22 -28.90 -6.00 -12.29
N ASP A 23 -29.32 -6.69 -11.22
CA ASP A 23 -30.69 -6.88 -10.73
C ASP A 23 -31.04 -5.94 -9.57
N PHE A 24 -30.17 -4.96 -9.25
CA PHE A 24 -30.41 -4.03 -8.17
C PHE A 24 -31.65 -3.18 -8.41
N SER A 25 -32.56 -3.14 -7.43
CA SER A 25 -33.74 -2.30 -7.44
C SER A 25 -33.74 -1.38 -6.21
N GLY A 26 -33.94 -0.08 -6.43
CA GLY A 26 -33.98 0.93 -5.38
C GLY A 26 -32.83 1.95 -5.46
N ASN A 27 -32.52 2.57 -4.31
CA ASN A 27 -31.49 3.59 -4.21
C ASN A 27 -30.12 2.92 -4.00
N PRO A 28 -29.15 3.11 -4.92
CA PRO A 28 -27.87 2.43 -4.81
C PRO A 28 -26.97 3.07 -3.76
N TYR A 29 -25.95 2.32 -3.35
CA TYR A 29 -24.76 2.89 -2.73
C TYR A 29 -24.18 3.96 -3.66
N SER A 30 -23.96 5.17 -3.15
CA SER A 30 -23.69 6.33 -3.99
C SER A 30 -22.86 7.41 -3.29
N PHE A 31 -22.29 8.31 -4.08
CA PHE A 31 -21.60 9.50 -3.57
C PHE A 31 -22.60 10.44 -2.88
N GLY A 32 -22.17 11.17 -1.85
CA GLY A 32 -23.04 11.99 -1.00
C GLY A 32 -23.35 11.31 0.33
N PRO A 33 -24.46 10.54 0.45
CA PRO A 33 -24.90 9.99 1.73
C PRO A 33 -23.97 8.88 2.25
N ASN A 34 -23.26 8.18 1.37
CA ASN A 34 -22.35 7.11 1.78
C ASN A 34 -20.87 7.49 1.68
N VAL A 35 -20.49 8.19 0.62
CA VAL A 35 -19.10 8.62 0.38
C VAL A 35 -19.08 10.10 0.04
N SER A 36 -18.40 10.90 0.85
CA SER A 36 -18.30 12.34 0.58
C SER A 36 -17.44 12.62 -0.66
N CYS A 37 -18.03 13.27 -1.67
CA CYS A 37 -17.31 13.72 -2.87
C CYS A 37 -16.15 14.65 -2.52
N SER A 38 -16.34 15.56 -1.55
CA SER A 38 -15.29 16.51 -1.16
C SER A 38 -14.14 15.81 -0.44
N ALA A 39 -14.43 14.79 0.37
CA ALA A 39 -13.40 14.00 1.03
C ALA A 39 -12.62 13.15 0.02
N LEU A 40 -13.32 12.46 -0.90
CA LEU A 40 -12.67 11.67 -1.94
C LEU A 40 -11.89 12.55 -2.92
N SER A 41 -12.43 13.70 -3.33
CA SER A 41 -11.69 14.65 -4.15
C SER A 41 -10.44 15.17 -3.46
N SER A 42 -10.52 15.48 -2.15
CA SER A 42 -9.34 15.92 -1.39
C SER A 42 -8.30 14.81 -1.30
N LEU A 43 -8.74 13.56 -1.13
CA LEU A 43 -7.86 12.40 -1.10
C LEU A 43 -7.14 12.19 -2.44
N ILE A 44 -7.86 12.32 -3.56
CA ILE A 44 -7.28 12.22 -4.91
C ILE A 44 -6.30 13.36 -5.17
N THR A 45 -6.71 14.61 -4.93
CA THR A 45 -5.86 15.79 -5.13
C THR A 45 -4.61 15.70 -4.25
N ASN A 46 -4.73 15.34 -2.98
CA ASN A 46 -3.58 15.19 -2.08
C ASN A 46 -2.66 14.05 -2.51
N GLY A 47 -3.21 12.90 -2.93
CA GLY A 47 -2.43 11.79 -3.45
C GLY A 47 -1.59 12.22 -4.65
N LEU A 48 -2.24 12.78 -5.68
CA LEU A 48 -1.54 13.22 -6.89
C LEU A 48 -0.53 14.35 -6.65
N THR A 49 -0.87 15.34 -5.81
CA THR A 49 0.04 16.45 -5.49
C THR A 49 1.24 16.02 -4.67
N THR A 50 1.04 15.13 -3.69
CA THR A 50 2.12 14.57 -2.87
C THR A 50 3.05 13.70 -3.72
N THR A 51 2.49 12.76 -4.49
CA THR A 51 3.27 11.90 -5.37
C THR A 51 4.00 12.72 -6.44
N ALA A 52 3.36 13.75 -7.02
CA ALA A 52 4.04 14.64 -7.95
C ALA A 52 5.22 15.38 -7.30
N ALA A 53 5.06 15.86 -6.06
CA ALA A 53 6.15 16.48 -5.32
C ALA A 53 7.31 15.51 -5.06
N ASP A 54 7.00 14.25 -4.69
CA ASP A 54 7.99 13.21 -4.41
C ASP A 54 8.86 12.88 -5.64
N TYR A 55 8.30 12.92 -6.85
CA TYR A 55 9.03 12.71 -8.11
C TYR A 55 9.55 13.99 -8.77
N GLY A 56 9.40 15.15 -8.11
CA GLY A 56 9.77 16.45 -8.69
C GLY A 56 9.04 16.74 -10.00
N VAL A 57 7.78 16.31 -10.10
CA VAL A 57 6.90 16.52 -11.25
C VAL A 57 6.11 17.81 -11.07
N VAL A 58 6.07 18.63 -12.12
CA VAL A 58 5.35 19.90 -12.09
C VAL A 58 3.90 19.69 -12.49
N ILE A 59 2.99 20.08 -11.59
CA ILE A 59 1.56 20.18 -11.89
C ILE A 59 1.33 21.55 -12.53
N SER A 60 0.99 21.58 -13.81
CA SER A 60 0.67 22.81 -14.55
C SER A 60 -0.76 23.29 -14.31
N THR A 61 -1.67 22.35 -14.06
CA THR A 61 -3.09 22.62 -13.78
C THR A 61 -3.48 21.90 -12.48
N PRO A 62 -3.85 22.64 -11.42
CA PRO A 62 -4.24 22.02 -10.14
C PRO A 62 -5.37 21.00 -10.30
N PHE A 63 -5.29 19.89 -9.57
CA PHE A 63 -6.33 18.87 -9.56
C PHE A 63 -7.55 19.34 -8.76
N THR A 64 -8.70 19.43 -9.42
CA THR A 64 -9.97 19.89 -8.83
C THR A 64 -11.12 18.97 -9.23
N MET A 65 -12.12 18.87 -8.35
CA MET A 65 -13.34 18.11 -8.64
C MET A 65 -14.09 18.74 -9.83
N LYS A 66 -14.26 17.98 -10.91
CA LYS A 66 -14.99 18.41 -12.11
C LYS A 66 -16.46 18.04 -12.01
N SER A 67 -16.76 16.85 -11.51
CA SER A 67 -18.14 16.38 -11.32
C SER A 67 -18.23 15.39 -10.17
N CYS A 68 -19.40 15.37 -9.53
CA CYS A 68 -19.80 14.29 -8.64
C CYS A 68 -21.31 14.07 -8.82
N SER A 69 -21.69 12.85 -9.21
CA SER A 69 -23.06 12.47 -9.52
C SER A 69 -23.48 11.30 -8.67
N THR A 70 -24.67 11.42 -8.09
CA THR A 70 -25.33 10.35 -7.35
C THR A 70 -26.32 9.57 -8.22
N ALA A 71 -26.46 9.96 -9.49
CA ALA A 71 -27.51 9.50 -10.38
C ALA A 71 -27.35 8.01 -10.70
N TYR A 72 -28.47 7.32 -10.77
CA TYR A 72 -28.53 5.92 -11.17
C TYR A 72 -29.78 5.68 -11.98
N ASP A 73 -29.59 5.18 -13.19
CA ASP A 73 -30.67 4.77 -14.08
C ASP A 73 -30.27 3.43 -14.72
N PRO A 74 -30.84 2.30 -14.25
CA PRO A 74 -30.51 0.98 -14.77
C PRO A 74 -31.08 0.69 -16.16
N ILE A 75 -32.02 1.51 -16.67
CA ILE A 75 -32.68 1.32 -17.97
C ILE A 75 -32.17 2.27 -19.05
N ALA A 76 -31.48 3.36 -18.69
CA ALA A 76 -30.77 4.23 -19.62
C ALA A 76 -29.67 3.50 -20.42
N GLN A 77 -29.36 4.00 -21.61
CA GLN A 77 -28.34 3.45 -22.51
C GLN A 77 -27.37 4.57 -22.97
N PRO A 78 -26.08 4.57 -22.53
CA PRO A 78 -25.49 3.63 -21.57
C PRO A 78 -26.09 3.81 -20.17
N ARG A 79 -25.98 2.75 -19.34
CA ARG A 79 -26.46 2.75 -17.96
C ARG A 79 -25.86 3.94 -17.21
N VAL A 80 -26.70 4.70 -16.49
CA VAL A 80 -26.23 5.81 -15.66
C VAL A 80 -25.88 5.25 -14.28
N THR A 81 -24.66 5.52 -13.82
CA THR A 81 -24.15 5.06 -12.52
C THR A 81 -23.55 6.22 -11.72
N PRO A 82 -23.55 6.13 -10.37
CA PRO A 82 -22.88 7.12 -9.55
C PRO A 82 -21.41 7.23 -9.92
N THR A 83 -20.95 8.45 -10.18
CA THR A 83 -19.61 8.72 -10.71
C THR A 83 -19.04 10.00 -10.11
N MET A 84 -17.76 10.02 -9.79
CA MET A 84 -17.02 11.21 -9.39
C MET A 84 -15.78 11.39 -10.28
N GLN A 85 -15.49 12.63 -10.66
CA GLN A 85 -14.35 12.97 -11.49
C GLN A 85 -13.53 14.13 -10.91
N VAL A 86 -12.22 13.95 -10.86
CA VAL A 86 -11.23 14.97 -10.49
C VAL A 86 -10.24 15.12 -11.63
N CYS A 87 -10.03 16.34 -12.10
CA CYS A 87 -9.18 16.61 -13.26
C CYS A 87 -8.14 17.66 -12.96
N GLY A 88 -6.99 17.53 -13.60
CA GLY A 88 -5.85 18.42 -13.50
C GLY A 88 -4.88 18.15 -14.64
N GLY A 89 -3.66 18.67 -14.52
CA GLY A 89 -2.70 18.57 -15.59
C GLY A 89 -1.26 18.65 -15.11
N PHE A 90 -0.43 17.79 -15.67
CA PHE A 90 1.01 17.82 -15.52
C PHE A 90 1.63 18.68 -16.62
N TYR A 91 2.80 19.26 -16.34
CA TYR A 91 3.48 20.13 -17.28
C TYR A 91 3.83 19.44 -18.61
N SER A 92 4.08 18.12 -18.59
CA SER A 92 4.19 17.31 -19.80
C SER A 92 3.83 15.83 -19.58
N ALA A 93 3.63 15.09 -20.67
CA ALA A 93 3.41 13.65 -20.61
C ALA A 93 4.62 12.89 -20.05
N VAL A 94 5.84 13.33 -20.35
CA VAL A 94 7.07 12.70 -19.82
C VAL A 94 7.15 12.83 -18.30
N GLU A 95 6.71 13.96 -17.77
CA GLU A 95 6.68 14.15 -16.32
C GLU A 95 5.58 13.32 -15.65
N SER A 96 4.38 13.27 -16.24
CA SER A 96 3.30 12.46 -15.68
C SER A 96 3.64 10.97 -15.63
N GLN A 97 4.40 10.48 -16.61
CA GLN A 97 4.88 9.08 -16.65
C GLN A 97 5.79 8.70 -15.48
N LYS A 98 6.40 9.65 -14.77
CA LYS A 98 7.16 9.34 -13.54
C LYS A 98 6.25 8.79 -12.43
N LEU A 99 4.96 9.11 -12.46
CA LEU A 99 3.95 8.62 -11.51
C LEU A 99 3.31 7.30 -11.95
N GLN A 100 3.65 6.78 -13.14
CA GLN A 100 2.96 5.65 -13.76
C GLN A 100 3.02 4.36 -12.95
N LEU A 101 4.08 4.17 -12.14
CA LEU A 101 4.21 3.00 -11.26
C LEU A 101 3.33 3.11 -10.00
N ASP A 102 3.01 4.31 -9.54
CA ASP A 102 2.27 4.55 -8.29
C ASP A 102 0.77 4.76 -8.51
N VAL A 103 0.35 5.08 -9.74
CA VAL A 103 -1.05 5.38 -10.06
C VAL A 103 -2.00 4.23 -9.73
N GLY A 104 -1.56 2.97 -9.84
CA GLY A 104 -2.36 1.80 -9.48
C GLY A 104 -2.65 1.72 -7.98
N GLU A 105 -1.65 1.96 -7.13
CA GLU A 105 -1.83 1.94 -5.68
C GLU A 105 -2.61 3.16 -5.18
N LEU A 106 -2.44 4.32 -5.83
CA LEU A 106 -3.30 5.49 -5.59
C LEU A 106 -4.76 5.18 -5.91
N LEU A 107 -5.05 4.63 -7.09
CA LEU A 107 -6.39 4.21 -7.50
C LEU A 107 -7.01 3.20 -6.53
N LYS A 108 -6.22 2.20 -6.11
CA LYS A 108 -6.63 1.22 -5.10
C LYS A 108 -7.00 1.87 -3.77
N GLY A 109 -6.18 2.80 -3.27
CA GLY A 109 -6.49 3.54 -2.03
C GLY A 109 -7.78 4.35 -2.14
N TRP A 110 -8.03 4.99 -3.28
CA TRP A 110 -9.24 5.76 -3.52
C TRP A 110 -10.49 4.88 -3.66
N VAL A 111 -10.39 3.76 -4.37
CA VAL A 111 -11.49 2.77 -4.47
C VAL A 111 -11.76 2.14 -3.11
N GLN A 112 -10.73 1.81 -2.33
CA GLN A 112 -10.90 1.29 -0.97
C GLN A 112 -11.52 2.31 -0.01
N PHE A 113 -11.25 3.61 -0.19
CA PHE A 113 -11.95 4.66 0.52
C PHE A 113 -13.45 4.65 0.19
N VAL A 114 -13.83 4.41 -1.07
CA VAL A 114 -15.23 4.30 -1.49
C VAL A 114 -15.91 3.10 -0.85
N VAL A 115 -15.29 1.92 -0.82
CA VAL A 115 -15.92 0.73 -0.23
C VAL A 115 -15.80 0.66 1.30
N GLY A 116 -14.98 1.53 1.89
CA GLY A 116 -14.75 1.64 3.33
C GLY A 116 -13.74 0.66 3.92
N SER A 117 -13.27 -0.35 3.16
CA SER A 117 -12.21 -1.28 3.60
C SER A 117 -11.66 -2.14 2.44
N ALA A 118 -10.59 -2.92 2.67
CA ALA A 118 -10.08 -3.90 1.71
C ALA A 118 -11.01 -5.12 1.51
N GLN A 119 -11.95 -5.34 2.43
CA GLN A 119 -13.02 -6.33 2.32
C GLN A 119 -14.35 -5.61 2.20
N CYS A 120 -15.15 -5.95 1.20
CA CYS A 120 -16.44 -5.28 1.03
C CYS A 120 -17.38 -5.64 2.19
N PRO A 121 -17.98 -4.63 2.83
CA PRO A 121 -19.08 -4.86 3.76
C PRO A 121 -20.21 -5.65 3.10
N ALA A 122 -20.94 -6.45 3.88
CA ALA A 122 -22.04 -7.27 3.36
C ALA A 122 -23.12 -6.46 2.61
N TYR A 123 -23.31 -5.18 2.95
CA TYR A 123 -24.26 -4.30 2.25
C TYR A 123 -23.81 -3.87 0.86
N LEU A 124 -22.53 -4.08 0.50
CA LEU A 124 -21.99 -3.87 -0.84
C LEU A 124 -21.93 -5.16 -1.67
N ASP A 125 -22.54 -6.26 -1.21
CA ASP A 125 -22.52 -7.50 -1.97
C ASP A 125 -23.10 -7.31 -3.40
N GLY A 126 -22.35 -7.78 -4.39
CA GLY A 126 -22.59 -7.63 -5.82
C GLY A 126 -22.20 -6.28 -6.44
N TYR A 127 -21.72 -5.30 -5.66
CA TYR A 127 -21.24 -4.03 -6.22
C TYR A 127 -19.86 -4.16 -6.86
N ILE A 128 -19.61 -3.35 -7.89
CA ILE A 128 -18.27 -3.18 -8.49
C ILE A 128 -17.91 -1.70 -8.40
N VAL A 129 -16.76 -1.38 -7.83
CA VAL A 129 -16.25 0.00 -7.80
C VAL A 129 -15.00 0.06 -8.65
N ASP A 130 -15.06 0.89 -9.70
CA ASP A 130 -13.96 1.07 -10.65
C ASP A 130 -13.31 2.44 -10.43
N GLY A 131 -11.99 2.48 -10.55
CA GLY A 131 -11.22 3.71 -10.60
C GLY A 131 -10.34 3.73 -11.83
N PHE A 132 -10.40 4.82 -12.58
CA PHE A 132 -9.61 5.04 -13.79
C PHE A 132 -8.85 6.36 -13.70
N VAL A 133 -7.62 6.37 -14.20
CA VAL A 133 -6.92 7.59 -14.60
C VAL A 133 -6.74 7.54 -16.10
N GLN A 134 -7.17 8.58 -16.80
CA GLN A 134 -7.02 8.67 -18.24
C GLN A 134 -6.81 10.10 -18.71
N PRO A 135 -6.10 10.32 -19.83
CA PRO A 135 -6.00 11.61 -20.47
C PRO A 135 -7.34 12.10 -21.00
N ASP A 136 -7.59 13.40 -20.87
CA ASP A 136 -8.83 14.02 -21.39
C ASP A 136 -8.85 14.11 -22.93
N ASP A 137 -7.68 14.00 -23.58
CA ASP A 137 -7.48 14.15 -25.02
C ASP A 137 -7.02 12.86 -25.72
N GLY A 138 -6.94 11.73 -25.01
CA GLY A 138 -6.45 10.46 -25.53
C GLY A 138 -4.93 10.41 -25.78
N SER A 139 -4.16 11.33 -25.22
CA SER A 139 -2.68 11.33 -25.28
C SER A 139 -2.03 10.17 -24.48
N SER A 140 -0.72 9.99 -24.56
CA SER A 140 0.03 8.95 -23.82
C SER A 140 0.41 9.37 -22.39
N CYS A 141 -0.49 10.11 -21.73
CA CYS A 141 -0.33 10.58 -20.37
C CYS A 141 -0.41 9.46 -19.32
N LEU A 142 -0.40 9.84 -18.04
CA LEU A 142 -0.69 8.96 -16.92
C LEU A 142 -2.00 8.20 -17.16
N VAL A 143 -1.93 6.88 -17.13
CA VAL A 143 -3.07 5.98 -17.28
C VAL A 143 -3.11 5.00 -16.13
N GLY A 144 -4.28 4.56 -15.69
CA GLY A 144 -4.38 3.55 -14.66
C GLY A 144 -5.79 3.03 -14.50
N GLU A 145 -5.90 1.81 -14.01
CA GLU A 145 -7.16 1.16 -13.71
C GLU A 145 -7.02 0.35 -12.43
N TYR A 146 -8.06 0.41 -11.59
CA TYR A 146 -8.23 -0.51 -10.48
C TYR A 146 -9.72 -0.81 -10.29
N VAL A 147 -10.04 -2.09 -10.14
CA VAL A 147 -11.41 -2.58 -10.00
C VAL A 147 -11.52 -3.36 -8.70
N ASN A 148 -12.53 -3.04 -7.89
CA ASN A 148 -12.88 -3.80 -6.70
C ASN A 148 -14.30 -4.39 -6.83
N SER A 149 -14.37 -5.71 -6.91
CA SER A 149 -15.63 -6.45 -6.98
C SER A 149 -16.02 -6.98 -5.61
N CYS A 150 -17.10 -6.45 -5.07
CA CYS A 150 -17.68 -6.88 -3.81
C CYS A 150 -18.55 -8.11 -4.05
N SER A 151 -18.05 -9.32 -3.78
CA SER A 151 -18.89 -10.53 -3.80
C SER A 151 -18.62 -11.40 -2.57
N SER A 152 -19.67 -11.68 -1.80
CA SER A 152 -19.69 -12.59 -0.65
C SER A 152 -19.66 -14.06 -1.08
N LYS A 153 -20.05 -14.34 -2.34
CA LYS A 153 -19.87 -15.66 -2.95
C LYS A 153 -18.52 -15.71 -3.63
N ALA A 154 -17.51 -16.13 -2.87
CA ALA A 154 -16.45 -16.92 -3.47
C ALA A 154 -17.08 -18.22 -3.98
N PHE A 155 -17.70 -18.18 -5.16
CA PHE A 155 -17.82 -19.41 -5.93
C PHE A 155 -16.38 -19.83 -6.25
N PRO A 156 -15.97 -21.09 -5.95
CA PRO A 156 -14.84 -21.64 -6.66
C PRO A 156 -15.18 -21.50 -8.14
N LEU A 157 -14.38 -20.71 -8.87
CA LEU A 157 -14.51 -20.66 -10.32
C LEU A 157 -14.48 -22.12 -10.80
N PRO A 158 -15.47 -22.59 -11.58
CA PRO A 158 -15.29 -23.84 -12.30
C PRO A 158 -13.99 -23.72 -13.11
N PRO A 159 -13.17 -24.78 -13.20
CA PRO A 159 -11.94 -24.74 -13.97
C PRO A 159 -12.27 -24.20 -15.36
N PRO A 160 -11.50 -23.20 -15.87
CA PRO A 160 -11.75 -22.66 -17.18
C PRO A 160 -11.76 -23.80 -18.20
N PRO A 161 -12.66 -23.78 -19.21
CA PRO A 161 -12.60 -24.71 -20.32
C PRO A 161 -11.17 -24.71 -20.91
N PRO A 162 -10.67 -25.87 -21.38
CA PRO A 162 -9.31 -25.96 -21.91
C PRO A 162 -9.14 -24.88 -22.98
N SER A 163 -8.32 -23.89 -22.64
CA SER A 163 -7.97 -22.84 -23.58
C SER A 163 -7.22 -23.49 -24.75
N PRO A 164 -7.41 -23.00 -25.99
CA PRO A 164 -6.48 -23.30 -27.08
C PRO A 164 -5.05 -23.08 -26.58
N PRO A 165 -4.04 -23.82 -27.06
CA PRO A 165 -2.69 -23.76 -26.52
C PRO A 165 -2.14 -22.32 -26.61
N THR A 166 -2.28 -21.58 -25.51
CA THR A 166 -1.70 -20.27 -25.32
C THR A 166 -0.24 -20.47 -24.98
N ALA A 167 0.62 -19.66 -25.59
CA ALA A 167 2.05 -19.64 -25.31
C ALA A 167 2.32 -19.60 -23.79
N PRO A 168 3.45 -20.16 -23.32
CA PRO A 168 3.76 -20.23 -21.90
C PRO A 168 3.61 -18.86 -21.24
N ALA A 169 2.71 -18.76 -20.27
CA ALA A 169 2.57 -17.58 -19.45
C ALA A 169 3.92 -17.31 -18.76
N THR A 170 4.47 -16.11 -18.95
CA THR A 170 5.63 -15.65 -18.20
C THR A 170 5.30 -15.70 -16.70
N PRO A 171 6.18 -16.27 -15.86
CA PRO A 171 5.97 -16.31 -14.42
C PRO A 171 5.72 -14.90 -13.87
N PRO A 172 4.88 -14.73 -12.82
CA PRO A 172 4.74 -13.46 -12.15
C PRO A 172 6.12 -12.93 -11.78
N PRO A 173 6.40 -11.63 -11.97
CA PRO A 173 7.70 -11.09 -11.63
C PRO A 173 8.00 -11.43 -10.16
N PRO A 174 9.21 -11.95 -9.87
CA PRO A 174 9.57 -12.29 -8.49
C PRO A 174 9.42 -11.04 -7.63
N PHE A 175 8.84 -11.21 -6.44
CA PHE A 175 8.79 -10.15 -5.43
C PHE A 175 10.20 -9.60 -5.25
N SER A 176 10.43 -8.36 -5.71
CA SER A 176 11.71 -7.70 -5.54
C SER A 176 11.74 -7.15 -4.12
N PHE A 177 12.64 -7.67 -3.30
CA PHE A 177 13.01 -7.03 -2.04
C PHE A 177 13.34 -5.56 -2.26
N VAL A 178 12.91 -4.73 -1.32
CA VAL A 178 13.12 -3.30 -1.38
C VAL A 178 14.48 -3.03 -0.78
N GLN A 179 15.38 -2.51 -1.61
CA GLN A 179 16.76 -2.25 -1.20
C GLN A 179 16.83 -0.93 -0.41
N THR A 180 16.80 -1.04 0.91
CA THR A 180 17.07 0.05 1.87
C THR A 180 18.57 0.28 2.04
N HIS A 181 19.31 -0.82 2.16
CA HIS A 181 20.76 -0.89 2.32
C HIS A 181 21.31 -2.05 1.50
N ILE A 182 22.64 -2.17 1.44
CA ILE A 182 23.28 -3.35 0.84
C ILE A 182 23.25 -4.48 1.88
N CYS A 183 22.09 -5.14 2.01
CA CYS A 183 21.89 -6.30 2.88
C CYS A 183 21.80 -7.58 2.05
N PRO A 184 22.42 -8.70 2.48
CA PRO A 184 22.13 -10.00 1.91
C PRO A 184 20.65 -10.38 2.11
N GLN A 185 19.98 -10.71 1.00
CA GLN A 185 18.57 -11.11 0.98
C GLN A 185 18.44 -12.63 1.13
N SER A 186 18.99 -13.16 2.22
CA SER A 186 19.04 -14.60 2.45
C SER A 186 19.07 -14.90 3.94
N ASN A 187 18.23 -15.84 4.37
CA ASN A 187 18.24 -16.38 5.73
C ASN A 187 19.32 -17.47 5.91
N ALA A 188 20.13 -17.76 4.89
CA ALA A 188 21.24 -18.70 5.00
C ALA A 188 22.46 -18.04 5.65
N ASN A 189 23.15 -18.76 6.53
CA ASN A 189 24.40 -18.33 7.17
C ASN A 189 24.31 -16.99 7.94
N VAL A 190 23.17 -16.74 8.56
CA VAL A 190 22.96 -15.66 9.53
C VAL A 190 22.62 -16.27 10.89
N PRO A 191 23.03 -15.67 12.03
CA PRO A 191 22.75 -16.20 13.36
C PRO A 191 21.33 -15.85 13.86
N TYR A 192 20.73 -14.77 13.33
CA TYR A 192 19.42 -14.27 13.75
C TYR A 192 18.49 -14.12 12.55
N ILE A 193 17.29 -14.68 12.68
CA ILE A 193 16.17 -14.43 11.77
C ILE A 193 14.94 -14.03 12.57
N LEU A 194 13.96 -13.45 11.90
CA LEU A 194 12.68 -13.07 12.49
C LEU A 194 11.59 -14.04 12.06
N SER A 195 10.75 -14.46 13.00
CA SER A 195 9.64 -15.36 12.75
C SER A 195 8.52 -14.68 11.97
N PRO A 196 7.61 -15.45 11.35
CA PRO A 196 6.42 -14.89 10.75
C PRO A 196 5.59 -14.05 11.74
N ILE A 197 4.99 -12.96 11.25
CA ILE A 197 4.20 -12.04 12.08
C ILE A 197 2.98 -12.73 12.66
N GLN A 198 2.83 -12.62 13.99
CA GLN A 198 1.66 -13.02 14.73
C GLN A 198 0.78 -11.80 15.02
N VAL A 199 -0.51 -11.91 14.69
CA VAL A 199 -1.51 -10.85 14.90
C VAL A 199 -2.41 -11.21 16.07
N SER A 200 -2.59 -10.28 17.01
CA SER A 200 -3.46 -10.47 18.17
C SER A 200 -4.16 -9.17 18.58
N LYS A 201 -5.09 -9.27 19.54
CA LYS A 201 -5.79 -8.11 20.11
C LYS A 201 -5.01 -7.58 21.31
N GLY A 202 -4.94 -6.26 21.45
CA GLY A 202 -4.28 -5.60 22.58
C GLY A 202 -4.85 -4.22 22.87
N ARG A 203 -4.09 -3.44 23.64
CA ARG A 203 -4.44 -2.07 24.01
C ARG A 203 -3.24 -1.13 23.83
N ASP A 204 -3.52 0.11 23.45
CA ASP A 204 -2.52 1.18 23.42
C ASP A 204 -2.21 1.74 24.81
N LEU A 205 -1.32 2.73 24.88
CA LEU A 205 -0.93 3.41 26.12
C LEU A 205 -2.09 4.16 26.80
N GLN A 206 -3.15 4.46 26.06
CA GLN A 206 -4.35 5.12 26.56
C GLN A 206 -5.47 4.12 26.91
N GLY A 207 -5.21 2.81 26.76
CA GLY A 207 -6.16 1.74 27.03
C GLY A 207 -7.16 1.45 25.90
N ASN A 208 -7.06 2.13 24.76
CA ASN A 208 -7.93 1.87 23.61
C ASN A 208 -7.57 0.54 22.94
N ALA A 209 -8.56 -0.10 22.32
CA ALA A 209 -8.32 -1.33 21.56
C ALA A 209 -7.36 -1.09 20.39
N ALA A 210 -6.40 -1.99 20.22
CA ALA A 210 -5.40 -1.96 19.17
C ALA A 210 -5.13 -3.38 18.63
N THR A 211 -4.70 -3.46 17.37
CA THR A 211 -4.14 -4.68 16.80
C THR A 211 -2.66 -4.73 17.16
N VAL A 212 -2.22 -5.86 17.68
CA VAL A 212 -0.81 -6.10 18.01
C VAL A 212 -0.24 -7.02 16.94
N MET A 213 0.87 -6.60 16.35
CA MET A 213 1.66 -7.40 15.42
C MET A 213 3.00 -7.66 16.09
N CYS A 214 3.39 -8.93 16.18
CA CYS A 214 4.62 -9.35 16.83
C CYS A 214 5.42 -10.28 15.92
N THR A 215 6.74 -10.19 16.01
CA THR A 215 7.68 -11.20 15.51
C THR A 215 8.62 -11.61 16.64
N SER A 216 9.14 -12.83 16.57
CA SER A 216 10.09 -13.37 17.53
C SER A 216 11.43 -13.59 16.86
N VAL A 217 12.51 -13.36 17.61
CA VAL A 217 13.86 -13.64 17.14
C VAL A 217 14.14 -15.13 17.26
N VAL A 218 14.48 -15.75 16.14
CA VAL A 218 14.90 -17.15 16.05
C VAL A 218 16.41 -17.18 15.82
N THR A 219 17.11 -17.90 16.68
CA THR A 219 18.54 -18.15 16.51
C THR A 219 18.78 -19.44 15.74
N GLN A 220 19.79 -19.44 14.87
CA GLN A 220 20.21 -20.60 14.11
C GLN A 220 21.74 -20.69 14.04
N THR A 221 22.26 -21.87 13.72
CA THR A 221 23.70 -22.02 13.46
C THR A 221 24.05 -21.45 12.08
N CYS A 222 25.24 -20.85 11.98
CA CYS A 222 25.78 -20.33 10.73
C CYS A 222 27.23 -20.76 10.55
N ASP A 223 27.72 -20.75 9.31
CA ASP A 223 29.14 -20.99 9.01
C ASP A 223 29.98 -19.82 9.52
N PRO A 224 30.93 -20.03 10.46
CA PRO A 224 31.78 -18.95 11.00
C PRO A 224 32.61 -18.21 9.95
N SER A 225 32.83 -18.81 8.77
CA SER A 225 33.53 -18.16 7.66
C SER A 225 32.64 -17.24 6.83
N ALA A 226 31.31 -17.31 6.99
CA ALA A 226 30.37 -16.45 6.29
C ALA A 226 30.36 -15.03 6.89
N SER A 227 30.30 -14.03 6.01
CA SER A 227 30.40 -12.60 6.39
C SER A 227 29.31 -12.11 7.34
N CYS A 228 28.18 -12.81 7.41
CA CYS A 228 27.05 -12.45 8.28
C CYS A 228 27.00 -13.28 9.57
N CYS A 229 27.88 -14.26 9.77
CA CYS A 229 27.75 -15.17 10.91
C CYS A 229 28.20 -14.55 12.24
N ASP A 230 29.19 -13.65 12.20
CA ASP A 230 29.72 -12.94 13.38
C ASP A 230 28.98 -11.63 13.67
N MET A 231 27.72 -11.53 13.25
CA MET A 231 26.90 -10.36 13.54
C MET A 231 26.30 -10.42 14.95
N ASP A 232 26.12 -9.26 15.57
CA ASP A 232 25.26 -9.11 16.73
C ASP A 232 23.83 -8.70 16.31
N PHE A 233 22.93 -8.52 17.29
CA PHE A 233 21.54 -8.15 17.06
C PHE A 233 21.26 -6.72 17.59
N SER A 234 21.78 -5.70 16.92
CA SER A 234 21.75 -4.31 17.41
C SER A 234 20.50 -3.50 17.04
N LYS A 235 19.92 -3.77 15.87
CA LYS A 235 18.79 -3.01 15.34
C LYS A 235 17.97 -3.87 14.37
N VAL A 236 16.66 -3.63 14.34
CA VAL A 236 15.74 -4.14 13.32
C VAL A 236 15.05 -2.96 12.64
N GLU A 237 14.97 -2.99 11.32
CA GLU A 237 14.17 -2.06 10.51
C GLU A 237 13.03 -2.82 9.83
N LEU A 238 11.77 -2.48 10.14
CA LEU A 238 10.59 -3.05 9.51
C LEU A 238 10.03 -2.07 8.48
N LEU A 239 9.86 -2.50 7.23
CA LEU A 239 9.40 -1.62 6.15
C LEU A 239 7.87 -1.54 6.12
N LEU A 240 7.34 -0.31 6.22
CA LEU A 240 5.91 -0.04 6.24
C LEU A 240 5.50 1.05 5.24
N ASN A 241 4.22 1.03 4.89
CA ASN A 241 3.60 2.10 4.14
C ASN A 241 3.64 3.39 4.96
N THR A 242 4.19 4.47 4.40
CA THR A 242 4.35 5.75 5.11
C THR A 242 3.03 6.27 5.70
N GLY A 243 1.90 6.03 5.03
CA GLY A 243 0.57 6.39 5.53
C GLY A 243 0.19 5.72 6.87
N CYS A 244 0.75 4.55 7.17
CA CYS A 244 0.48 3.82 8.41
C CYS A 244 1.29 4.29 9.62
N LYS A 245 2.25 5.22 9.42
CA LYS A 245 3.08 5.78 10.49
C LYS A 245 2.23 6.42 11.61
N GLY A 246 1.17 7.13 11.26
CA GLY A 246 0.26 7.79 12.21
C GLY A 246 -0.66 6.83 12.97
N ASP A 247 -0.77 5.59 12.50
CA ASP A 247 -1.57 4.55 13.13
C ASP A 247 -0.79 3.72 14.16
N LEU A 248 0.54 3.84 14.20
CA LEU A 248 1.36 3.29 15.26
C LEU A 248 1.03 3.96 16.60
N ARG A 249 0.70 3.14 17.60
CA ARG A 249 0.34 3.57 18.95
C ARG A 249 1.48 3.42 19.94
N ARG A 250 2.22 2.31 19.85
CA ARG A 250 3.42 2.02 20.67
C ARG A 250 4.18 0.84 20.11
N THR A 251 5.41 0.67 20.58
CA THR A 251 6.28 -0.46 20.29
C THR A 251 6.76 -1.08 21.60
N THR A 252 6.96 -2.39 21.62
CA THR A 252 7.46 -3.11 22.78
C THR A 252 8.51 -4.14 22.41
N ILE A 253 9.43 -4.38 23.34
CA ILE A 253 10.36 -5.50 23.31
C ILE A 253 10.16 -6.31 24.59
N ASN A 254 9.86 -7.60 24.46
CA ASN A 254 9.50 -8.47 25.58
C ASN A 254 8.39 -7.88 26.47
N GLY A 255 7.40 -7.24 25.83
CA GLY A 255 6.28 -6.57 26.49
C GLY A 255 6.61 -5.23 27.18
N LYS A 256 7.88 -4.82 27.23
CA LYS A 256 8.30 -3.52 27.76
C LYS A 256 8.25 -2.47 26.66
N ASP A 257 7.60 -1.33 26.94
CA ASP A 257 7.52 -0.21 26.00
C ASP A 257 8.92 0.33 25.66
N VAL A 258 9.14 0.61 24.39
CA VAL A 258 10.37 1.21 23.87
C VAL A 258 10.04 2.42 23.02
N SER A 259 10.99 3.36 22.92
CA SER A 259 10.79 4.55 22.10
C SER A 259 10.71 4.19 20.61
N THR A 260 9.73 4.77 19.92
CA THR A 260 9.60 4.66 18.47
C THR A 260 10.72 5.44 17.78
N SER A 261 11.36 4.82 16.80
CA SER A 261 12.33 5.47 15.92
C SER A 261 11.99 5.17 14.46
N TRP A 262 12.35 6.07 13.55
CA TRP A 262 11.96 5.98 12.14
C TRP A 262 13.15 6.23 11.22
N GLN A 263 13.10 5.64 10.03
CA GLN A 263 13.88 6.07 8.86
C GLN A 263 12.89 6.28 7.72
N THR A 264 12.99 7.41 7.04
CA THR A 264 12.15 7.67 5.87
C THR A 264 12.97 7.44 4.60
N TYR A 265 12.37 6.72 3.65
CA TYR A 265 12.88 6.49 2.31
C TYR A 265 11.89 7.10 1.31
N THR A 266 12.29 7.21 0.05
CA THR A 266 11.35 7.58 -1.02
C THR A 266 10.30 6.47 -1.17
N GLY A 267 9.03 6.79 -0.94
CA GLY A 267 7.89 5.87 -1.10
C GLY A 267 7.50 5.03 0.13
N PHE A 268 8.37 4.90 1.14
CA PHE A 268 8.07 4.09 2.34
C PHE A 268 8.84 4.55 3.58
N THR A 269 8.47 4.01 4.74
CA THR A 269 9.11 4.32 6.02
C THR A 269 9.55 3.02 6.68
N ALA A 270 10.71 3.01 7.34
CA ALA A 270 11.09 1.94 8.23
C ALA A 270 10.82 2.33 9.69
N LEU A 271 10.15 1.43 10.41
CA LEU A 271 10.06 1.45 11.87
C LEU A 271 11.32 0.80 12.43
N LYS A 272 12.05 1.53 13.26
CA LYS A 272 13.34 1.09 13.82
C LYS A 272 13.19 0.66 15.26
N PHE A 273 13.59 -0.57 15.55
CA PHE A 273 13.87 -1.04 16.90
C PHE A 273 15.38 -0.95 17.12
N THR A 274 15.82 -0.01 17.95
CA THR A 274 17.25 0.31 18.12
C THR A 274 17.72 -0.06 19.53
N ASN A 275 19.04 0.01 19.76
CA ASN A 275 19.67 -0.26 21.05
C ASN A 275 19.37 -1.68 21.59
N LEU A 276 19.17 -2.64 20.68
CA LEU A 276 18.72 -3.99 21.05
C LEU A 276 19.73 -4.72 21.95
N LEU A 277 21.04 -4.50 21.76
CA LEU A 277 22.09 -5.05 22.64
C LEU A 277 22.00 -4.56 24.09
N THR A 278 21.39 -3.40 24.32
CA THR A 278 21.18 -2.86 25.68
C THR A 278 19.85 -3.28 26.28
N LEU A 279 18.86 -3.53 25.42
CA LEU A 279 17.50 -3.90 25.82
C LEU A 279 17.34 -5.41 26.00
N LEU A 280 18.20 -6.20 25.38
CA LEU A 280 18.20 -7.66 25.39
C LEU A 280 19.56 -8.16 25.89
N SER A 281 19.55 -8.87 27.01
CA SER A 281 20.73 -9.61 27.47
C SER A 281 21.03 -10.83 26.60
N ASN A 282 20.00 -11.39 25.96
CA ASN A 282 20.08 -12.39 24.91
C ASN A 282 18.95 -12.14 23.91
N PRO A 283 19.24 -12.06 22.59
CA PRO A 283 18.21 -11.88 21.58
C PRO A 283 17.34 -13.12 21.33
N THR A 284 17.76 -14.35 21.70
CA THR A 284 16.96 -15.56 21.48
C THR A 284 15.58 -15.45 22.12
N ASP A 285 14.53 -15.79 21.34
CA ASP A 285 13.11 -15.74 21.72
C ASP A 285 12.59 -14.34 22.10
N ALA A 286 13.40 -13.29 21.90
CA ALA A 286 12.97 -11.93 22.14
C ALA A 286 11.77 -11.62 21.22
N THR A 287 10.74 -11.03 21.80
CA THR A 287 9.51 -10.67 21.08
C THR A 287 9.50 -9.18 20.80
N ILE A 288 9.40 -8.82 19.53
CA ILE A 288 9.32 -7.45 19.05
C ILE A 288 7.89 -7.22 18.57
N CYS A 289 7.18 -6.27 19.19
CA CYS A 289 5.80 -5.96 18.83
C CYS A 289 5.59 -4.49 18.53
N TRP A 290 4.62 -4.23 17.66
CA TRP A 290 4.08 -2.91 17.39
C TRP A 290 2.55 -2.94 17.45
N TYR A 291 1.99 -1.88 18.02
CA TYR A 291 0.57 -1.75 18.28
C TYR A 291 -0.01 -0.74 17.30
N ILE A 292 -0.99 -1.16 16.52
CA ILE A 292 -1.61 -0.37 15.47
C ILE A 292 -3.05 -0.05 15.86
N ARG A 293 -3.47 1.19 15.62
CA ARG A 293 -4.87 1.58 15.70
C ARG A 293 -5.71 0.62 14.86
N ASN A 294 -6.81 0.11 15.42
CA ASN A 294 -7.78 -0.62 14.62
C ASN A 294 -8.28 0.28 13.47
N GLY A 295 -8.19 -0.19 12.23
CA GLY A 295 -8.48 0.64 11.06
C GLY A 295 -7.79 0.14 9.80
N ALA A 296 -7.53 1.04 8.84
CA ALA A 296 -6.99 0.69 7.53
C ALA A 296 -5.64 -0.03 7.61
N CYS A 297 -4.79 0.31 8.59
CA CYS A 297 -3.46 -0.27 8.76
C CYS A 297 -3.42 -1.50 9.68
N SER A 298 -4.55 -2.03 10.13
CA SER A 298 -4.57 -3.06 11.17
C SER A 298 -4.30 -4.50 10.69
N THR A 299 -3.88 -4.70 9.45
CA THR A 299 -3.41 -6.00 8.92
C THR A 299 -1.95 -5.89 8.48
N PRO A 300 -1.15 -6.97 8.54
CA PRO A 300 0.23 -6.94 8.09
C PRO A 300 0.36 -6.47 6.64
N SER A 301 -0.53 -6.91 5.74
CA SER A 301 -0.54 -6.49 4.34
C SER A 301 -0.91 -5.03 4.10
N ALA A 302 -1.69 -4.41 5.01
CA ALA A 302 -1.98 -2.98 4.89
C ALA A 302 -0.90 -2.13 5.57
N PHE A 303 -0.32 -2.62 6.67
CA PHE A 303 0.74 -1.93 7.39
C PHE A 303 2.05 -1.94 6.60
N CYS A 304 2.45 -3.10 6.09
CA CYS A 304 3.76 -3.31 5.50
C CYS A 304 3.83 -2.85 4.04
N TYR A 305 5.02 -2.37 3.67
CA TYR A 305 5.26 -1.86 2.33
C TYR A 305 5.11 -2.98 1.28
N ASN A 306 4.51 -2.66 0.13
CA ASN A 306 4.18 -3.64 -0.93
C ASN A 306 3.38 -4.87 -0.46
N GLY A 307 2.62 -4.74 0.63
CA GLY A 307 1.74 -5.80 1.12
C GLY A 307 2.45 -6.95 1.83
N SER A 308 3.77 -6.88 1.99
CA SER A 308 4.58 -7.92 2.65
C SER A 308 5.57 -7.27 3.62
N CYS A 309 5.69 -7.83 4.81
CA CYS A 309 6.56 -7.26 5.82
C CYS A 309 8.01 -7.68 5.55
N GLN A 310 8.79 -6.77 4.99
CA GLN A 310 10.24 -6.93 4.94
C GLN A 310 10.85 -6.36 6.22
N ALA A 311 11.75 -7.13 6.82
CA ALA A 311 12.55 -6.68 7.94
C ALA A 311 14.04 -6.88 7.64
N ASP A 312 14.83 -5.89 8.05
CA ASP A 312 16.28 -5.89 7.94
C ASP A 312 16.88 -5.94 9.35
N VAL A 313 17.76 -6.92 9.60
CA VAL A 313 18.47 -7.07 10.89
C VAL A 313 19.88 -6.52 10.77
N PHE A 314 20.33 -5.77 11.77
CA PHE A 314 21.62 -5.07 11.77
C PHE A 314 22.51 -5.45 12.94
N SER A 315 23.81 -5.53 12.65
CA SER A 315 24.90 -5.59 13.61
C SER A 315 25.32 -4.19 14.06
N SER A 316 26.01 -4.07 15.20
CA SER A 316 26.48 -2.79 15.75
C SER A 316 27.49 -2.05 14.87
N ASP A 317 28.13 -2.76 13.93
CA ASP A 317 29.00 -2.19 12.90
C ASP A 317 28.23 -1.53 11.72
N ASN A 318 26.89 -1.44 11.83
CA ASN A 318 25.95 -0.93 10.84
C ASN A 318 25.83 -1.77 9.56
N LYS A 319 26.38 -2.99 9.52
CA LYS A 319 26.05 -3.95 8.46
C LYS A 319 24.73 -4.65 8.77
N CYS A 320 24.01 -5.04 7.72
CA CYS A 320 22.74 -5.75 7.84
C CYS A 320 22.78 -7.12 7.20
N CYS A 321 22.26 -8.12 7.91
CA CYS A 321 21.96 -9.47 7.43
C CYS A 321 20.91 -10.11 8.37
N PRO A 322 19.85 -10.78 7.91
CA PRO A 322 19.30 -10.73 6.56
C PRO A 322 18.42 -9.48 6.35
N ALA A 323 18.12 -9.21 5.09
CA ALA A 323 16.89 -8.54 4.68
C ALA A 323 15.92 -9.62 4.19
N ASN A 324 14.79 -9.83 4.89
CA ASN A 324 13.88 -10.93 4.55
C ASN A 324 12.41 -10.57 4.80
N LEU A 325 11.52 -11.35 4.17
CA LEU A 325 10.08 -11.29 4.45
C LEU A 325 9.75 -12.07 5.73
N ILE A 326 8.84 -11.51 6.52
CA ILE A 326 8.32 -12.03 7.79
C ILE A 326 6.79 -11.90 7.84
#